data_AF-A0A1H9NRX4-F1
#
_entry.id   AF-A0A1H9NRX4-F1
#
_cell.length_a   1.000
_cell.length_b   1.000
_cell.length_c   1.000
_cell.angle_alpha   90.00
_cell.angle_beta   90.00
_cell.angle_gamma   90.00
#
_symmetry.space_group_name_H-M   'P 1'
#
loop_
_entity.id
_entity.type
_entity.pdbx_description
1 polymer ?
#
loop_
_entity_poly.entity_id
_entity_poly.type
_entity_poly.pdbx_seq_one_letter_code
_entity_poly.pdbx_strand_id
1 'polypeptide(L)'
;MSQAAEQQNPPLPDQPRPTGPALPVKGNALAVTALIIAIISLLLCLIPIVNNAVFFLGLISLVLGVVGVALSRGGRRRGKGMSIVAIVLSVLALAGVLGSQAFYGKALDDVGKAIDPDTTTSKVEPGGAASGSAPDQSAGPKTYQVGDTAEVQQNEEPAARITVSKATSSSKGFDSYADKPQNGRYKHVTIAIKNVGSEGFDYNPFDWYVRDADGSKYQYADGNYSGWKGKDLSSGTLAAGEKVQGTVEFDAPSAAKQLVYAPGGGGDIAAIWTIS
;
A
#
# COMPACT_ATOMS: atom_id res chain seq x y z
N MET A 1 -81.06 -28.96 62.91
CA MET A 1 -80.62 -28.88 61.50
C MET A 1 -80.09 -27.48 61.26
N SER A 2 -78.77 -27.31 61.11
CA SER A 2 -78.20 -26.26 60.28
C SER A 2 -76.70 -26.52 60.15
N GLN A 3 -76.25 -26.79 58.92
CA GLN A 3 -74.84 -26.93 58.56
C GLN A 3 -74.18 -25.55 58.63
N ALA A 4 -72.98 -25.46 59.20
CA ALA A 4 -72.09 -24.33 59.00
C ALA A 4 -70.95 -24.82 58.09
N ALA A 5 -70.94 -24.28 56.87
CA ALA A 5 -70.00 -24.61 55.82
C ALA A 5 -68.56 -24.22 56.18
N GLU A 6 -67.61 -25.11 55.86
CA GLU A 6 -66.18 -24.79 55.83
C GLU A 6 -65.92 -23.69 54.81
N GLN A 7 -65.47 -22.53 55.29
CA GLN A 7 -65.09 -21.41 54.46
C GLN A 7 -63.65 -21.62 53.98
N GLN A 8 -63.49 -22.11 52.75
CA GLN A 8 -62.20 -22.22 52.08
C GLN A 8 -61.60 -20.82 51.83
N ASN A 9 -60.44 -20.55 52.41
CA ASN A 9 -59.67 -19.32 52.21
C ASN A 9 -59.02 -19.34 50.81
N PRO A 10 -59.11 -18.28 49.99
CA PRO A 10 -58.50 -18.25 48.68
C PRO A 10 -56.95 -18.30 48.73
N PRO A 11 -56.29 -18.89 47.72
CA PRO A 11 -54.84 -18.93 47.63
C PRO A 11 -54.25 -17.52 47.45
N LEU A 12 -53.15 -17.25 48.15
CA LEU A 12 -52.42 -15.99 48.07
C LEU A 12 -51.87 -15.76 46.64
N PRO A 13 -51.83 -14.50 46.16
CA PRO A 13 -51.26 -14.17 44.86
C PRO A 13 -49.74 -14.39 44.82
N ASP A 14 -49.27 -14.99 43.73
CA ASP A 14 -47.84 -15.23 43.44
C ASP A 14 -47.06 -13.91 43.40
N GLN A 15 -46.02 -13.79 44.23
CA GLN A 15 -45.10 -12.65 44.15
C GLN A 15 -44.03 -12.86 43.06
N PRO A 16 -43.64 -11.81 42.30
CA PRO A 16 -42.58 -11.91 41.31
C PRO A 16 -41.23 -12.20 42.00
N ARG A 17 -40.54 -13.25 41.55
CA ARG A 17 -39.22 -13.63 42.07
C ARG A 17 -38.16 -12.62 41.59
N PRO A 18 -37.19 -12.20 42.43
CA PRO A 18 -36.13 -11.29 41.99
C PRO A 18 -35.26 -11.95 40.92
N THR A 19 -35.12 -11.32 39.75
CA THR A 19 -34.15 -11.73 38.73
C THR A 19 -32.75 -11.34 39.20
N GLY A 20 -31.89 -12.33 39.46
CA GLY A 20 -30.48 -12.11 39.77
C GLY A 20 -29.71 -11.46 38.60
N PRO A 21 -28.51 -10.89 38.87
CA PRO A 21 -27.71 -10.22 37.84
C PRO A 21 -27.34 -11.17 36.70
N ALA A 22 -27.54 -10.71 35.46
CA ALA A 22 -27.16 -11.45 34.26
C ALA A 22 -25.65 -11.70 34.24
N LEU A 23 -25.25 -12.97 34.11
CA LEU A 23 -23.84 -13.35 33.96
C LEU A 23 -23.27 -12.78 32.65
N PRO A 24 -22.03 -12.26 32.67
CA PRO A 24 -21.39 -11.72 31.47
C PRO A 24 -21.18 -12.84 30.45
N VAL A 25 -21.65 -12.61 29.22
CA VAL A 25 -21.47 -13.54 28.10
C VAL A 25 -19.99 -13.61 27.75
N LYS A 26 -19.35 -14.75 28.03
CA LYS A 26 -17.94 -14.99 27.70
C LYS A 26 -17.81 -15.17 26.18
N GLY A 27 -17.48 -14.08 25.48
CA GLY A 27 -17.16 -14.10 24.06
C GLY A 27 -15.93 -14.97 23.78
N ASN A 28 -15.93 -15.65 22.63
CA ASN A 28 -14.85 -16.55 22.21
C ASN A 28 -13.60 -15.75 21.82
N ALA A 29 -12.83 -15.31 22.83
CA ALA A 29 -11.59 -14.56 22.64
C ALA A 29 -10.68 -15.22 21.61
N LEU A 30 -10.53 -16.55 21.66
CA LEU A 30 -9.70 -17.34 20.75
C LEU A 30 -10.12 -17.23 19.27
N ALA A 31 -11.43 -17.22 18.99
CA ALA A 31 -11.93 -17.11 17.62
C ALA A 31 -11.69 -15.70 17.07
N VAL A 32 -11.81 -14.69 17.93
CA VAL A 32 -11.49 -13.30 17.59
C VAL A 32 -9.98 -13.14 17.36
N THR A 33 -9.12 -13.75 18.19
CA THR A 33 -7.67 -13.71 17.97
C THR A 33 -7.27 -14.38 16.66
N ALA A 34 -7.85 -15.54 16.35
CA ALA A 34 -7.58 -16.25 15.10
C ALA A 34 -8.02 -15.44 13.87
N LEU A 35 -9.18 -14.77 13.94
CA LEU A 35 -9.65 -13.89 12.88
C LEU A 35 -8.73 -12.68 12.68
N ILE A 36 -8.31 -12.05 13.79
CA ILE A 36 -7.39 -10.91 13.76
C ILE A 36 -6.05 -11.32 13.14
N ILE A 37 -5.50 -12.47 13.52
CA ILE A 37 -4.24 -12.99 12.95
C ILE A 37 -4.40 -13.30 11.45
N ALA A 38 -5.53 -13.85 11.03
CA ALA A 38 -5.80 -14.12 9.61
C ALA A 38 -5.90 -12.83 8.79
N ILE A 39 -6.56 -11.79 9.31
CA ILE A 39 -6.67 -10.49 8.65
C ILE A 39 -5.31 -9.81 8.60
N ILE A 40 -4.55 -9.80 9.70
CA ILE A 40 -3.19 -9.25 9.72
C ILE A 40 -2.28 -10.00 8.74
N SER A 41 -2.38 -11.33 8.67
CA SER A 41 -1.61 -12.12 7.71
C SER A 41 -2.01 -11.82 6.26
N LEU A 42 -3.29 -11.59 5.98
CA LEU A 42 -3.79 -11.19 4.66
C LEU A 42 -3.32 -9.78 4.28
N LEU A 43 -3.32 -8.85 5.23
CA LEU A 43 -2.84 -7.48 5.01
C LEU A 43 -1.31 -7.45 4.81
N LEU A 44 -0.56 -8.26 5.56
CA LEU A 44 0.89 -8.42 5.41
C LEU A 44 1.26 -9.24 4.16
N CYS A 45 0.30 -9.97 3.56
CA CYS A 45 0.49 -10.75 2.33
C CYS A 45 0.65 -9.86 1.07
N LEU A 46 0.29 -8.58 1.14
CA LEU A 46 0.35 -7.67 -0.01
C LEU A 46 1.76 -7.13 -0.33
N ILE A 47 2.80 -7.55 0.40
CA ILE A 47 4.21 -7.15 0.17
C ILE A 47 5.00 -8.32 -0.46
N PRO A 48 5.46 -8.22 -1.72
CA PRO A 48 6.03 -9.34 -2.50
C PRO A 48 7.25 -10.06 -1.91
N ILE A 49 8.04 -9.40 -1.05
CA ILE A 49 9.27 -9.96 -0.47
C ILE A 49 8.97 -10.89 0.74
N VAL A 50 7.79 -10.76 1.37
CA VAL A 50 7.40 -11.52 2.58
C VAL A 50 6.71 -12.87 2.24
N ASN A 51 6.43 -13.12 0.95
CA ASN A 51 5.58 -14.21 0.47
C ASN A 51 6.08 -15.65 0.80
N ASN A 52 7.38 -15.87 1.01
CA ASN A 52 7.89 -17.20 1.38
C ASN A 52 7.53 -17.63 2.82
N ALA A 53 7.37 -16.68 3.75
CA ALA A 53 6.93 -16.99 5.12
C ALA A 53 5.41 -17.28 5.18
N VAL A 54 4.65 -16.64 4.28
CA VAL A 54 3.19 -16.77 4.18
C VAL A 54 2.79 -18.15 3.64
N PHE A 55 3.61 -18.80 2.82
CA PHE A 55 3.37 -20.20 2.41
C PHE A 55 3.32 -21.15 3.61
N PHE A 56 4.30 -21.06 4.52
CA PHE A 56 4.33 -21.88 5.73
C PHE A 56 3.24 -21.48 6.74
N LEU A 57 2.96 -20.18 6.90
CA LEU A 57 1.86 -19.69 7.74
C LEU A 57 0.47 -20.08 7.18
N GLY A 58 0.33 -20.11 5.86
CA GLY A 58 -0.87 -20.56 5.15
C GLY A 58 -1.10 -22.06 5.35
N LEU A 59 -0.04 -22.88 5.31
CA LEU A 59 -0.09 -24.30 5.68
C LEU A 59 -0.51 -24.50 7.15
N ILE A 60 0.08 -23.75 8.07
CA ILE A 60 -0.28 -23.81 9.51
C ILE A 60 -1.75 -23.41 9.72
N SER A 61 -2.20 -22.36 9.01
CA SER A 61 -3.58 -21.86 9.07
C SER A 61 -4.58 -22.86 8.48
N LEU A 62 -4.21 -23.55 7.39
CA LEU A 62 -5.01 -24.62 6.78
C LEU A 62 -5.18 -25.79 7.76
N VAL A 63 -4.10 -26.23 8.40
CA VAL A 63 -4.13 -27.29 9.41
C VAL A 63 -5.01 -26.90 10.59
N LEU A 64 -4.86 -25.68 11.13
CA LEU A 64 -5.70 -25.16 12.21
C LEU A 64 -7.17 -25.04 11.80
N GLY A 65 -7.47 -24.64 10.57
CA GLY A 65 -8.81 -24.58 10.01
C GLY A 65 -9.47 -25.96 9.91
N VAL A 66 -8.72 -26.95 9.40
CA VAL A 66 -9.18 -28.36 9.31
C VAL A 66 -9.42 -28.95 10.70
N VAL A 67 -8.52 -28.70 11.67
CA VAL A 67 -8.70 -29.14 13.07
C VAL A 67 -9.91 -28.45 13.72
N GLY A 68 -10.13 -27.16 13.44
CA GLY A 68 -11.32 -26.44 13.88
C GLY A 68 -12.63 -27.02 13.32
N VAL A 69 -12.61 -27.48 12.07
CA VAL A 69 -13.73 -28.22 11.47
C VAL A 69 -13.91 -29.59 12.11
N ALA A 70 -12.83 -30.32 12.41
CA ALA A 70 -12.91 -31.62 13.07
C ALA A 70 -13.45 -31.53 14.51
N LEU A 71 -12.98 -30.55 15.30
CA LEU A 71 -13.43 -30.31 16.68
C LEU A 71 -14.89 -29.81 16.76
N SER A 72 -15.40 -29.20 15.69
CA SER A 72 -16.80 -28.77 15.60
C SER A 72 -17.77 -29.88 15.17
N ARG A 73 -17.27 -31.08 14.80
CA ARG A 73 -18.11 -32.26 14.50
C ARG A 73 -18.62 -32.98 15.76
N GLY A 74 -18.01 -32.75 16.93
CA GLY A 74 -18.30 -33.49 18.17
C GLY A 74 -19.43 -32.96 19.06
N GLY A 75 -20.01 -31.79 18.80
CA GLY A 75 -21.14 -31.31 19.61
C GLY A 75 -21.36 -29.79 19.62
N ARG A 76 -22.45 -29.38 18.98
CA ARG A 76 -23.26 -28.18 19.23
C ARG A 76 -22.53 -26.86 19.53
N ARG A 77 -21.80 -26.30 18.54
CA ARG A 77 -21.56 -24.84 18.48
C ARG A 77 -21.75 -24.27 17.07
N ARG A 78 -22.44 -23.14 17.02
CA ARG A 78 -22.77 -22.34 15.83
C ARG A 78 -21.50 -21.65 15.33
N GLY A 79 -20.85 -22.23 14.34
CA GLY A 79 -19.62 -21.68 13.74
C GLY A 79 -19.20 -22.28 12.38
N LYS A 80 -19.99 -23.21 11.82
CA LYS A 80 -19.65 -23.94 10.57
C LYS A 80 -19.36 -23.02 9.38
N GLY A 81 -20.06 -21.89 9.27
CA GLY A 81 -19.84 -20.93 8.17
C GLY A 81 -18.46 -20.29 8.20
N MET A 82 -17.96 -19.94 9.40
CA MET A 82 -16.70 -19.20 9.53
C MET A 82 -15.47 -20.06 9.26
N SER A 83 -15.53 -21.36 9.62
CA SER A 83 -14.46 -22.31 9.31
C SER A 83 -14.38 -22.66 7.82
N ILE A 84 -15.51 -22.70 7.12
CA ILE A 84 -15.55 -22.91 5.66
C ILE A 84 -14.92 -21.70 4.95
N VAL A 85 -15.25 -20.48 5.36
CA VAL A 85 -14.67 -19.26 4.82
C VAL A 85 -13.14 -19.24 5.02
N ALA A 86 -12.65 -19.65 6.18
CA ALA A 86 -11.21 -19.74 6.45
C ALA A 86 -10.49 -20.75 5.53
N ILE A 87 -11.11 -21.90 5.26
CA ILE A 87 -10.55 -22.91 4.35
C ILE A 87 -10.52 -22.39 2.91
N VAL A 88 -11.59 -21.75 2.45
CA VAL A 88 -11.67 -21.20 1.09
C VAL A 88 -10.62 -20.11 0.88
N LEU A 89 -10.48 -19.18 1.83
CA LEU A 89 -9.46 -18.13 1.77
C LEU A 89 -8.04 -18.70 1.80
N SER A 90 -7.80 -19.78 2.56
CA SER A 90 -6.49 -20.46 2.62
C SER A 90 -6.14 -21.16 1.29
N VAL A 91 -7.11 -21.81 0.65
CA VAL A 91 -6.91 -22.46 -0.67
C VAL A 91 -6.66 -21.42 -1.76
N LEU A 92 -7.38 -20.30 -1.74
CA LEU A 92 -7.16 -19.20 -2.70
C LEU A 92 -5.78 -18.56 -2.52
N ALA A 93 -5.33 -18.37 -1.29
CA ALA A 93 -3.97 -17.89 -1.01
C ALA A 93 -2.90 -18.86 -1.52
N LEU A 94 -3.05 -20.17 -1.27
CA LEU A 94 -2.14 -21.21 -1.78
C LEU A 94 -2.11 -21.26 -3.31
N ALA A 95 -3.26 -21.14 -3.97
CA ALA A 95 -3.34 -21.06 -5.42
C ALA A 95 -2.66 -19.81 -5.98
N GLY A 96 -2.77 -18.66 -5.31
CA GLY A 96 -2.07 -17.43 -5.65
C GLY A 96 -0.55 -17.56 -5.56
N VAL A 97 -0.04 -18.24 -4.52
CA VAL A 97 1.40 -18.52 -4.35
C VAL A 97 1.92 -19.43 -5.47
N LEU A 98 1.21 -20.52 -5.77
CA LEU A 98 1.60 -21.46 -6.83
C LEU A 98 1.49 -20.85 -8.24
N GLY A 99 0.48 -20.01 -8.48
CA GLY A 99 0.31 -19.27 -9.74
C GLY A 99 1.43 -18.25 -9.97
N SER A 100 1.88 -17.58 -8.90
CA SER A 100 3.00 -16.63 -8.96
C SER A 100 4.30 -17.33 -9.39
N GLN A 101 4.57 -18.53 -8.88
CA GLN A 101 5.76 -19.32 -9.22
C GLN A 101 5.80 -19.73 -10.71
N ALA A 102 4.65 -20.03 -11.33
CA ALA A 102 4.56 -20.37 -12.74
C ALA A 102 4.80 -19.16 -13.69
N PHE A 103 4.60 -17.94 -13.19
CA PHE A 103 4.84 -16.71 -13.94
C PHE A 103 6.33 -16.31 -13.96
N TYR A 104 7.05 -16.50 -12.85
CA TYR A 104 8.50 -16.22 -12.78
C TYR A 104 9.33 -17.17 -13.66
N GLY A 105 8.91 -18.43 -13.82
CA GLY A 105 9.60 -19.38 -14.71
C GLY A 105 9.57 -18.97 -16.19
N LYS A 106 8.46 -18.37 -16.66
CA LYS A 106 8.37 -17.86 -18.04
C LYS A 106 9.12 -16.53 -18.24
N ALA A 107 9.06 -15.63 -17.26
CA ALA A 107 9.75 -14.34 -17.35
C ALA A 107 11.28 -14.46 -17.37
N LEU A 108 11.86 -15.47 -16.70
CA LEU A 108 13.30 -15.72 -16.73
C LEU A 108 13.76 -16.34 -18.06
N ASP A 109 12.94 -17.18 -18.70
CA ASP A 109 13.21 -17.72 -20.05
C ASP A 109 13.13 -16.63 -21.13
N ASP A 110 12.27 -15.62 -20.96
CA ASP A 110 12.16 -14.48 -21.89
C ASP A 110 13.28 -13.45 -21.73
N VAL A 111 13.77 -13.23 -20.49
CA VAL A 111 14.95 -12.38 -20.24
C VAL A 111 16.23 -13.02 -20.76
N GLY A 112 16.36 -14.35 -20.68
CA GLY A 112 17.50 -15.08 -21.23
C GLY A 112 17.61 -15.02 -22.77
N LYS A 113 16.51 -14.72 -23.47
CA LYS A 113 16.47 -14.57 -24.94
C LYS A 113 16.60 -13.13 -25.44
N ALA A 114 16.51 -12.14 -24.56
CA ALA A 114 16.56 -10.72 -24.91
C ALA A 114 17.94 -10.07 -24.69
N ILE A 115 18.92 -10.82 -24.18
CA ILE A 115 20.31 -10.35 -24.02
C ILE A 115 21.17 -10.97 -25.13
N ASP A 116 20.96 -10.50 -26.36
CA ASP A 116 22.01 -10.48 -27.40
C ASP A 116 22.48 -9.02 -27.53
N PRO A 117 23.76 -8.71 -27.24
CA PRO A 117 24.25 -7.34 -27.27
C PRO A 117 24.74 -6.98 -28.67
N ASP A 118 23.94 -6.27 -29.47
CA ASP A 118 24.49 -5.57 -30.63
C ASP A 118 23.74 -4.26 -30.97
N THR A 119 24.36 -3.16 -30.57
CA THR A 119 24.62 -1.92 -31.34
C THR A 119 23.51 -1.31 -32.22
N THR A 120 23.05 -0.08 -31.94
CA THR A 120 23.50 1.20 -32.57
C THR A 120 22.42 2.31 -32.56
N THR A 121 22.89 3.53 -32.25
CA THR A 121 22.28 4.87 -32.26
C THR A 121 21.56 5.32 -33.55
N SER A 122 20.42 6.05 -33.44
CA SER A 122 20.20 7.43 -33.99
C SER A 122 18.76 7.99 -33.90
N LYS A 123 18.62 9.09 -33.14
CA LYS A 123 17.90 10.38 -33.34
C LYS A 123 16.78 10.51 -34.41
N VAL A 124 15.62 11.09 -34.01
CA VAL A 124 14.99 12.40 -34.39
C VAL A 124 13.51 12.45 -33.91
N GLU A 125 13.10 13.57 -33.29
CA GLU A 125 11.77 13.98 -32.78
C GLU A 125 10.73 14.34 -33.90
N PRO A 126 9.54 14.92 -33.62
CA PRO A 126 8.42 14.55 -32.73
C PRO A 126 7.04 14.58 -33.46
N GLY A 127 6.00 14.00 -32.84
CA GLY A 127 4.59 14.34 -33.13
C GLY A 127 3.69 13.13 -33.43
N GLY A 128 2.66 12.94 -32.61
CA GLY A 128 1.59 11.97 -32.87
C GLY A 128 0.88 11.52 -31.60
N ALA A 129 -0.39 11.89 -31.47
CA ALA A 129 -1.23 11.67 -30.31
C ALA A 129 -1.53 10.19 -30.01
N ALA A 130 -1.74 9.94 -28.71
CA ALA A 130 -2.58 8.89 -28.11
C ALA A 130 -2.37 7.43 -28.58
N SER A 131 -1.81 6.62 -27.69
CA SER A 131 -2.23 5.21 -27.59
C SER A 131 -2.33 4.85 -26.11
N GLY A 132 -3.57 4.70 -25.64
CA GLY A 132 -3.87 4.12 -24.34
C GLY A 132 -3.50 2.65 -24.38
N SER A 133 -2.41 2.30 -23.70
CA SER A 133 -2.14 0.93 -23.30
C SER A 133 -2.57 0.79 -21.85
N ALA A 134 -3.57 -0.06 -21.63
CA ALA A 134 -4.02 -0.49 -20.31
C ALA A 134 -2.81 -0.98 -19.49
N PRO A 135 -2.72 -0.66 -18.19
CA PRO A 135 -1.58 -1.08 -17.40
C PRO A 135 -1.70 -2.57 -17.05
N ASP A 136 -0.75 -3.33 -17.58
CA ASP A 136 -0.34 -4.65 -17.10
C ASP A 136 -0.02 -4.61 -15.60
N GLN A 137 -0.89 -5.21 -14.78
CA GLN A 137 -0.73 -5.36 -13.33
C GLN A 137 0.23 -6.53 -13.02
N SER A 138 1.52 -6.35 -13.26
CA SER A 138 2.59 -7.13 -12.60
C SER A 138 4.00 -6.53 -12.73
N ALA A 139 4.15 -5.34 -13.30
CA ALA A 139 5.45 -4.69 -13.37
C ALA A 139 5.77 -4.01 -12.03
N GLY A 140 7.01 -4.17 -11.53
CA GLY A 140 7.52 -3.35 -10.43
C GLY A 140 7.42 -1.83 -10.72
N PRO A 141 7.84 -0.96 -9.79
CA PRO A 141 7.68 0.49 -9.96
C PRO A 141 8.26 0.95 -11.30
N LYS A 142 7.40 1.50 -12.16
CA LYS A 142 7.78 1.94 -13.50
C LYS A 142 8.78 3.10 -13.39
N THR A 143 9.79 3.05 -14.25
CA THR A 143 10.81 4.10 -14.37
C THR A 143 10.54 4.94 -15.61
N TYR A 144 10.54 6.25 -15.42
CA TYR A 144 10.25 7.30 -16.40
C TYR A 144 11.49 8.18 -16.61
N GLN A 145 11.52 8.98 -17.67
CA GLN A 145 12.54 10.01 -17.90
C GLN A 145 12.01 11.39 -17.48
N VAL A 146 12.90 12.35 -17.22
CA VAL A 146 12.50 13.76 -17.08
C VAL A 146 11.76 14.20 -18.35
N GLY A 147 10.59 14.80 -18.18
CA GLY A 147 9.65 15.16 -19.23
C GLY A 147 8.43 14.23 -19.30
N ASP A 148 8.57 12.99 -18.83
CA ASP A 148 7.49 11.99 -18.89
C ASP A 148 6.47 12.19 -17.75
N THR A 149 5.24 11.76 -18.05
CA THR A 149 4.13 11.73 -17.10
C THR A 149 3.85 10.31 -16.63
N ALA A 150 3.89 10.08 -15.32
CA ALA A 150 3.39 8.87 -14.68
C ALA A 150 1.91 9.02 -14.33
N GLU A 151 1.13 7.97 -14.54
CA GLU A 151 -0.22 7.86 -13.98
C GLU A 151 -0.14 7.02 -12.71
N VAL A 152 -0.55 7.61 -11.59
CA VAL A 152 -0.52 6.99 -10.26
C VAL A 152 -1.93 6.56 -9.88
N GLN A 153 -2.04 5.36 -9.34
CA GLN A 153 -3.32 4.79 -8.90
C GLN A 153 -3.50 4.91 -7.39
N GLN A 154 -4.75 5.05 -6.95
CA GLN A 154 -5.16 4.80 -5.57
C GLN A 154 -6.37 3.87 -5.62
N ASN A 155 -6.37 2.80 -4.81
CA ASN A 155 -7.43 1.78 -4.82
C ASN A 155 -7.72 1.23 -6.22
N GLU A 156 -6.66 0.97 -7.01
CA GLU A 156 -6.73 0.45 -8.39
C GLU A 156 -7.39 1.41 -9.42
N GLU A 157 -7.66 2.66 -9.04
CA GLU A 157 -8.23 3.68 -9.91
C GLU A 157 -7.22 4.81 -10.20
N PRO A 158 -7.24 5.43 -11.39
CA PRO A 158 -6.39 6.58 -11.70
C PRO A 158 -6.64 7.74 -10.73
N ALA A 159 -5.62 8.12 -9.96
CA ALA A 159 -5.72 9.17 -8.94
C ALA A 159 -5.02 10.45 -9.37
N ALA A 160 -3.80 10.35 -9.90
CA ALA A 160 -3.06 11.53 -10.36
C ALA A 160 -2.19 11.26 -11.58
N ARG A 161 -1.95 12.32 -12.35
CA ARG A 161 -0.89 12.38 -13.35
C ARG A 161 0.23 13.26 -12.83
N ILE A 162 1.42 12.69 -12.72
CA ILE A 162 2.60 13.38 -12.19
C ILE A 162 3.66 13.47 -13.27
N THR A 163 4.20 14.67 -13.49
CA THR A 163 5.23 14.95 -14.49
C THR A 163 6.44 15.57 -13.82
N VAL A 164 7.62 15.00 -14.06
CA VAL A 164 8.90 15.63 -13.68
C VAL A 164 9.34 16.49 -14.85
N SER A 165 8.98 17.76 -14.83
CA SER A 165 9.20 18.69 -15.95
C SER A 165 10.65 19.13 -16.11
N LYS A 166 11.41 19.15 -15.02
CA LYS A 166 12.80 19.59 -15.00
C LYS A 166 13.53 19.01 -13.80
N ALA A 167 14.77 18.60 -13.99
CA ALA A 167 15.70 18.27 -12.91
C ALA A 167 17.04 18.94 -13.18
N THR A 168 17.60 19.63 -12.18
CA THR A 168 18.91 20.29 -12.28
C THR A 168 19.76 20.01 -11.05
N SER A 169 21.07 19.92 -11.26
CA SER A 169 22.02 19.59 -10.20
C SER A 169 23.11 20.67 -10.08
N SER A 170 23.31 21.24 -8.89
CA SER A 170 24.33 22.28 -8.62
C SER A 170 25.23 21.92 -7.45
N SER A 171 26.51 22.31 -7.53
CA SER A 171 27.45 22.25 -6.41
C SER A 171 27.55 23.57 -5.62
N LYS A 172 26.80 24.59 -6.03
CA LYS A 172 26.73 25.91 -5.41
C LYS A 172 25.28 26.27 -5.16
N GLY A 173 25.01 27.01 -4.09
CA GLY A 173 23.71 27.62 -3.88
C GLY A 173 23.43 28.77 -4.84
N PHE A 174 22.19 29.24 -4.80
CA PHE A 174 21.63 30.27 -5.67
C PHE A 174 21.81 31.69 -5.13
N ASP A 175 22.26 31.85 -3.89
CA ASP A 175 22.60 33.14 -3.31
C ASP A 175 23.80 33.04 -2.35
N SER A 176 24.17 34.18 -1.75
CA SER A 176 25.31 34.31 -0.84
C SER A 176 25.09 33.75 0.56
N TYR A 177 23.83 33.43 0.92
CA TYR A 177 23.47 32.86 2.22
C TYR A 177 23.33 31.33 2.16
N ALA A 178 23.38 30.77 0.95
CA ALA A 178 23.28 29.35 0.75
C ALA A 178 24.45 28.60 1.40
N ASP A 179 24.09 27.56 2.14
CA ASP A 179 25.03 26.62 2.70
C ASP A 179 25.67 25.77 1.60
N LYS A 180 26.78 25.10 1.94
CA LYS A 180 27.36 24.09 1.06
C LYS A 180 26.55 22.78 1.19
N PRO A 181 26.27 22.05 0.11
CA PRO A 181 25.64 20.73 0.23
C PRO A 181 26.55 19.76 0.99
N GLN A 182 25.97 18.97 1.89
CA GLN A 182 26.61 17.96 2.74
C GLN A 182 26.84 16.64 1.99
N ASN A 183 25.90 16.22 1.14
CA ASN A 183 25.93 14.92 0.46
C ASN A 183 26.44 15.02 -0.99
N GLY A 184 26.63 16.24 -1.48
CA GLY A 184 27.49 16.52 -2.63
C GLY A 184 26.93 17.55 -3.58
N ARG A 185 25.64 17.47 -3.92
CA ARG A 185 24.97 18.41 -4.84
C ARG A 185 23.56 18.71 -4.39
N TYR A 186 23.16 19.96 -4.56
CA TYR A 186 21.75 20.31 -4.58
C TYR A 186 21.12 19.77 -5.86
N LYS A 187 20.04 19.01 -5.74
CA LYS A 187 19.20 18.52 -6.83
C LYS A 187 17.84 19.19 -6.72
N HIS A 188 17.51 20.02 -7.70
CA HIS A 188 16.23 20.73 -7.80
C HIS A 188 15.36 20.05 -8.85
N VAL A 189 14.21 19.54 -8.42
CA VAL A 189 13.32 18.77 -9.29
C VAL A 189 11.94 19.40 -9.33
N THR A 190 11.56 19.93 -10.49
CA THR A 190 10.27 20.59 -10.70
C THR A 190 9.22 19.57 -11.11
N ILE A 191 8.22 19.41 -10.25
CA ILE A 191 7.15 18.44 -10.33
C ILE A 191 5.83 19.16 -10.64
N ALA A 192 5.06 18.62 -11.56
CA ALA A 192 3.68 19.02 -11.83
C ALA A 192 2.75 17.84 -11.54
N ILE A 193 1.72 18.06 -10.74
CA ILE A 193 0.74 17.05 -10.32
C ILE A 193 -0.64 17.54 -10.76
N LYS A 194 -1.43 16.66 -11.39
CA LYS A 194 -2.84 16.88 -11.67
C LYS A 194 -3.65 15.74 -11.07
N ASN A 195 -4.66 16.06 -10.27
CA ASN A 195 -5.65 15.07 -9.84
C ASN A 195 -6.55 14.70 -11.03
N VAL A 196 -6.59 13.41 -11.37
CA VAL A 196 -7.45 12.87 -12.44
C VAL A 196 -8.54 11.94 -11.90
N GLY A 197 -8.51 11.66 -10.59
CA GLY A 197 -9.55 10.90 -9.91
C GLY A 197 -10.75 11.77 -9.53
N SER A 198 -11.73 11.12 -8.88
CA SER A 198 -12.93 11.77 -8.34
C SER A 198 -12.76 12.24 -6.89
N GLU A 199 -11.83 11.66 -6.14
CA GLU A 199 -11.53 11.96 -4.74
C GLU A 199 -10.43 13.02 -4.59
N GLY A 200 -10.23 13.53 -3.37
CA GLY A 200 -9.10 14.40 -3.06
C GLY A 200 -7.76 13.69 -3.21
N PHE A 201 -6.78 14.35 -3.82
CA PHE A 201 -5.41 13.82 -3.98
C PHE A 201 -4.44 14.61 -3.12
N ASP A 202 -3.95 14.00 -2.05
CA ASP A 202 -2.93 14.58 -1.18
C ASP A 202 -1.56 14.59 -1.85
N TYR A 203 -0.84 15.69 -1.68
CA TYR A 203 0.53 15.83 -2.15
C TYR A 203 1.38 16.51 -1.09
N ASN A 204 2.63 16.07 -0.97
CA ASN A 204 3.57 16.60 0.00
C ASN A 204 5.01 16.50 -0.53
N PRO A 205 5.89 17.50 -0.30
CA PRO A 205 7.32 17.37 -0.59
C PRO A 205 7.98 16.14 0.07
N PHE A 206 7.46 15.70 1.21
CA PHE A 206 7.92 14.49 1.91
C PHE A 206 7.53 13.17 1.22
N ASP A 207 6.68 13.18 0.20
CA ASP A 207 6.38 11.99 -0.61
C ASP A 207 7.51 11.65 -1.60
N TRP A 208 8.56 12.47 -1.62
CA TRP A 208 9.63 12.41 -2.60
C TRP A 208 10.97 12.18 -1.93
N TYR A 209 11.79 11.35 -2.56
CA TYR A 209 13.20 11.20 -2.20
C TYR A 209 14.04 10.89 -3.43
N VAL A 210 15.33 11.22 -3.35
CA VAL A 210 16.32 10.77 -4.32
C VAL A 210 16.94 9.47 -3.81
N ARG A 211 17.15 8.51 -4.70
CA ARG A 211 17.75 7.22 -4.40
C ARG A 211 18.99 6.98 -5.26
N ASP A 212 20.03 6.45 -4.63
CA ASP A 212 21.23 5.95 -5.32
C ASP A 212 21.11 4.45 -5.65
N ALA A 213 21.98 3.93 -6.50
CA ALA A 213 21.98 2.54 -6.98
C ALA A 213 22.15 1.51 -5.85
N ASP A 214 22.75 1.91 -4.73
CA ASP A 214 22.90 1.11 -3.51
C ASP A 214 21.63 1.08 -2.65
N GLY A 215 20.61 1.88 -2.99
CA GLY A 215 19.36 2.00 -2.25
C GLY A 215 19.32 3.11 -1.20
N SER A 216 20.43 3.85 -1.00
CA SER A 216 20.51 5.00 -0.09
C SER A 216 19.49 6.07 -0.50
N LYS A 217 18.76 6.61 0.49
CA LYS A 217 17.68 7.59 0.29
C LYS A 217 18.07 8.96 0.84
N TYR A 218 17.73 10.00 0.10
CA TYR A 218 17.96 11.41 0.45
C TYR A 218 16.63 12.15 0.32
N GLN A 219 16.08 12.63 1.44
CA GLN A 219 14.79 13.30 1.49
C GLN A 219 14.91 14.82 1.40
N TYR A 220 13.75 15.46 1.20
CA TYR A 220 13.64 16.92 1.13
C TYR A 220 14.21 17.63 2.37
N ALA A 221 14.00 17.08 3.57
CA ALA A 221 14.44 17.70 4.82
C ALA A 221 15.90 17.40 5.22
N ASP A 222 16.59 16.53 4.47
CA ASP A 222 18.00 16.20 4.75
C ASP A 222 18.95 17.28 4.19
N GLY A 223 18.41 18.22 3.40
CA GLY A 223 19.17 19.23 2.68
C GLY A 223 19.47 20.50 3.48
N ASN A 224 20.64 21.06 3.18
CA ASN A 224 21.03 22.40 3.59
C ASN A 224 20.29 23.48 2.79
N TYR A 225 20.26 24.72 3.28
CA TYR A 225 19.61 25.83 2.56
C TYR A 225 20.37 26.17 1.27
N SER A 226 19.80 25.90 0.08
CA SER A 226 20.46 26.25 -1.19
C SER A 226 20.25 27.68 -1.67
N GLY A 227 19.37 28.46 -1.04
CA GLY A 227 19.01 29.79 -1.55
C GLY A 227 18.09 29.77 -2.77
N TRP A 228 17.44 28.65 -3.08
CA TRP A 228 16.50 28.52 -4.20
C TRP A 228 15.47 29.66 -4.23
N LYS A 229 15.24 30.20 -5.43
CA LYS A 229 14.34 31.36 -5.67
C LYS A 229 13.08 31.01 -6.44
N GLY A 230 12.97 29.77 -6.92
CA GLY A 230 11.77 29.31 -7.61
C GLY A 230 10.65 28.98 -6.63
N LYS A 231 9.50 28.55 -7.17
CA LYS A 231 8.37 28.12 -6.36
C LYS A 231 8.62 26.72 -5.80
N ASP A 232 8.62 26.58 -4.48
CA ASP A 232 8.64 25.28 -3.82
C ASP A 232 7.34 24.51 -4.04
N LEU A 233 7.44 23.19 -4.04
CA LEU A 233 6.26 22.35 -3.93
C LEU A 233 5.69 22.55 -2.52
N SER A 234 4.44 23.00 -2.45
CA SER A 234 3.69 23.06 -1.20
C SER A 234 3.20 21.67 -0.82
N SER A 235 2.57 21.55 0.34
CA SER A 235 1.69 20.41 0.64
C SER A 235 0.22 20.84 0.56
N GLY A 236 -0.67 19.87 0.37
CA GLY A 236 -2.11 20.09 0.40
C GLY A 236 -2.88 18.95 -0.25
N THR A 237 -4.16 19.21 -0.51
CA THR A 237 -5.07 18.27 -1.17
C THR A 237 -5.62 18.93 -2.42
N LEU A 238 -5.48 18.26 -3.57
CA LEU A 238 -6.07 18.69 -4.84
C LEU A 238 -7.47 18.11 -4.98
N ALA A 239 -8.47 18.93 -5.27
CA ALA A 239 -9.77 18.46 -5.72
C ALA A 239 -9.69 17.87 -7.15
N ALA A 240 -10.74 17.17 -7.58
CA ALA A 240 -10.80 16.55 -8.90
C ALA A 240 -10.51 17.58 -10.02
N GLY A 241 -9.54 17.26 -10.89
CA GLY A 241 -9.12 18.12 -12.00
C GLY A 241 -8.16 19.24 -11.65
N GLU A 242 -7.92 19.53 -10.35
CA GLU A 242 -6.96 20.53 -9.92
C GLU A 242 -5.52 20.12 -10.18
N LYS A 243 -4.63 21.12 -10.18
CA LYS A 243 -3.21 20.96 -10.47
C LYS A 243 -2.34 21.81 -9.56
N VAL A 244 -1.16 21.32 -9.27
CA VAL A 244 -0.09 22.07 -8.60
C VAL A 244 1.23 21.84 -9.33
N GLN A 245 2.10 22.84 -9.26
CA GLN A 245 3.48 22.75 -9.69
C GLN A 245 4.38 23.37 -8.63
N GLY A 246 5.55 22.76 -8.43
CA GLY A 246 6.58 23.28 -7.55
C GLY A 246 7.85 22.48 -7.65
N THR A 247 8.89 22.96 -7.00
CA THR A 247 10.20 22.31 -6.96
C THR A 247 10.42 21.67 -5.61
N VAL A 248 10.94 20.44 -5.62
CA VAL A 248 11.47 19.78 -4.43
C VAL A 248 12.98 19.78 -4.55
N GLU A 249 13.65 20.11 -3.46
CA GLU A 249 15.10 20.18 -3.38
C GLU A 249 15.64 19.02 -2.54
N PHE A 250 16.77 18.48 -2.95
CA PHE A 250 17.49 17.43 -2.22
C PHE A 250 18.97 17.77 -2.14
N ASP A 251 19.61 17.35 -1.07
CA ASP A 251 21.06 17.29 -0.97
C ASP A 251 21.50 15.84 -1.08
N ALA A 252 22.05 15.49 -2.24
CA ALA A 252 22.35 14.09 -2.57
C ALA A 252 23.63 13.96 -3.39
N PRO A 253 24.27 12.77 -3.39
CA PRO A 253 25.42 12.48 -4.22
C PRO A 253 25.09 12.60 -5.71
N SER A 254 26.13 12.88 -6.51
CA SER A 254 26.00 12.87 -7.98
C SER A 254 25.62 11.50 -8.57
N ALA A 255 25.92 10.42 -7.85
CA ALA A 255 25.55 9.06 -8.22
C ALA A 255 24.03 8.79 -8.06
N ALA A 256 23.36 9.53 -7.19
CA ALA A 256 21.94 9.39 -6.93
C ALA A 256 21.11 9.94 -8.10
N LYS A 257 20.61 9.03 -8.94
CA LYS A 257 19.99 9.33 -10.24
C LYS A 257 18.50 8.97 -10.32
N GLN A 258 17.90 8.54 -9.23
CA GLN A 258 16.48 8.20 -9.21
C GLN A 258 15.71 9.17 -8.32
N LEU A 259 14.79 9.93 -8.90
CA LEU A 259 13.73 10.56 -8.12
C LEU A 259 12.63 9.52 -7.90
N VAL A 260 12.22 9.32 -6.66
CA VAL A 260 11.21 8.35 -6.30
C VAL A 260 10.00 9.06 -5.71
N TYR A 261 8.81 8.72 -6.22
CA TYR A 261 7.55 9.07 -5.60
C TYR A 261 7.03 7.88 -4.79
N ALA A 262 6.93 8.09 -3.47
CA ALA A 262 6.38 7.14 -2.53
C ALA A 262 5.46 7.91 -1.57
N PRO A 263 4.14 7.92 -1.82
CA PRO A 263 3.17 8.58 -0.96
C PRO A 263 3.37 8.20 0.52
N GLY A 264 3.34 9.20 1.41
CA GLY A 264 3.56 9.02 2.85
C GLY A 264 5.03 8.90 3.26
N GLY A 265 5.98 9.21 2.37
CA GLY A 265 7.41 9.33 2.68
C GLY A 265 8.15 8.02 2.95
N GLY A 266 7.52 6.89 2.64
CA GLY A 266 8.08 5.55 2.85
C GLY A 266 7.16 4.40 2.46
N GLY A 267 5.98 4.69 1.90
CA GLY A 267 5.07 3.69 1.37
C GLY A 267 5.59 3.02 0.09
N ASP A 268 4.72 2.27 -0.57
CA ASP A 268 5.05 1.60 -1.83
C ASP A 268 5.47 2.63 -2.89
N ILE A 269 6.47 2.24 -3.68
CA ILE A 269 6.98 3.11 -4.75
C ILE A 269 5.94 3.13 -5.86
N ALA A 270 5.35 4.30 -6.06
CA ALA A 270 4.34 4.52 -7.09
C ALA A 270 4.97 4.83 -8.46
N ALA A 271 6.08 5.58 -8.48
CA ALA A 271 6.78 5.93 -9.71
C ALA A 271 8.24 6.32 -9.46
N ILE A 272 9.09 6.12 -10.45
CA ILE A 272 10.51 6.50 -10.42
C ILE A 272 10.82 7.33 -11.67
N TRP A 273 11.58 8.40 -11.55
CA TRP A 273 12.15 9.13 -12.68
C TRP A 273 13.67 9.07 -12.64
N THR A 274 14.29 8.85 -13.80
CA THR A 274 15.74 9.00 -13.96
C THR A 274 16.07 10.49 -14.06
N ILE A 275 16.90 10.98 -13.14
CA ILE A 275 17.37 12.37 -13.07
C ILE A 275 18.90 12.43 -13.15
N SER A 276 19.44 13.55 -13.62
CA SER A 276 20.89 13.80 -13.74
C SER A 276 21.44 14.56 -12.53
#